data_AF-A0A509CR42-F1
#
_entry.id   AF-A0A509CR42-F1
#
_cell.length_a   1.000
_cell.length_b   1.000
_cell.length_c   1.000
_cell.angle_alpha   90.00
_cell.angle_beta   90.00
_cell.angle_gamma   90.00
#
_symmetry.space_group_name_H-M   'P 1'
#
loop_
_entity.id
_entity.type
_entity.pdbx_description
1 polymer ?
#
loop_
_entity_poly.entity_id
_entity_poly.type
_entity_poly.pdbx_seq_one_letter_code
_entity_poly.pdbx_strand_id
1 'polypeptide(L)'
;MAQRIFTLILLLCSTSAFAGLFDAPGRSQFVPADRAFVFDFQQNQHDLTLSWQVKEGYYLYRKQISITPTKADIAAVQLPTGVWHEDEFYGKSEIYRKRLNVPVTVNQAAAGATLTVTYQGCADAGFCYPPETKTVPLSEVAAAIDATPTPAVTQTSETSKPAAQLPFSALWALLIGIGIAFTPCVLPMYPLISGIVLGGRQRLSTGRALLLAFIYVQGMALTYTALGLVVAARDYSFRRRCSTLMC
;
A
#
# COMPACT_ATOMS: atom_id res chain seq x y z
N MET A 1 -44.98 -25.55 -14.41
CA MET A 1 -44.43 -25.56 -13.03
C MET A 1 -43.08 -24.86 -12.93
N ALA A 2 -42.09 -25.15 -13.79
CA ALA A 2 -40.75 -24.54 -13.74
C ALA A 2 -40.71 -23.00 -13.94
N GLN A 3 -41.61 -22.46 -14.77
CA GLN A 3 -41.62 -21.02 -15.09
C GLN A 3 -42.09 -20.13 -13.92
N ARG A 4 -42.91 -20.67 -13.01
CA ARG A 4 -43.37 -19.95 -11.80
C ARG A 4 -42.31 -19.90 -10.71
N ILE A 5 -41.40 -20.88 -10.68
CA ILE A 5 -40.29 -20.95 -9.72
C ILE A 5 -39.19 -19.95 -10.13
N PHE A 6 -38.92 -19.82 -11.43
CA PHE A 6 -37.94 -18.87 -11.94
C PHE A 6 -38.36 -17.41 -11.72
N THR A 7 -39.66 -17.08 -11.86
CA THR A 7 -40.18 -15.74 -11.55
C THR A 7 -40.15 -15.41 -10.06
N LEU A 8 -40.28 -16.40 -9.17
CA LEU A 8 -40.20 -16.21 -7.71
C LEU A 8 -38.75 -15.94 -7.25
N ILE A 9 -37.76 -16.59 -7.87
CA ILE A 9 -36.33 -16.36 -7.60
C ILE A 9 -35.89 -14.98 -8.11
N LEU A 10 -36.40 -14.53 -9.27
CA LEU A 10 -36.08 -13.21 -9.82
C LEU A 10 -36.69 -12.07 -8.99
N LEU A 11 -37.86 -12.30 -8.36
CA LEU A 11 -38.52 -11.31 -7.50
C LEU A 11 -37.83 -11.16 -6.13
N LEU A 12 -37.26 -12.25 -5.58
CA LEU A 12 -36.53 -12.21 -4.30
C LEU A 12 -35.16 -11.53 -4.39
N CYS A 13 -34.53 -11.48 -5.56
CA CYS A 13 -33.23 -10.80 -5.76
C CYS A 13 -33.35 -9.27 -5.86
N SER A 14 -34.56 -8.72 -6.00
CA SER A 14 -34.78 -7.28 -6.20
C SER A 14 -34.98 -6.50 -4.89
N THR A 15 -35.06 -7.19 -3.75
CA THR A 15 -35.19 -6.58 -2.41
C THR A 15 -33.88 -6.68 -1.64
N SER A 16 -32.76 -6.28 -2.23
CA SER A 16 -31.59 -5.83 -1.47
C SER A 16 -31.79 -4.36 -1.07
N ALA A 17 -32.77 -4.14 -0.19
CA ALA A 17 -32.79 -2.91 0.60
C ALA A 17 -31.59 -2.97 1.55
N PHE A 18 -30.48 -2.33 1.15
CA PHE A 18 -29.43 -1.93 2.07
C PHE A 18 -29.99 -0.83 2.99
N ALA A 19 -30.78 -1.24 3.97
CA ALA A 19 -31.13 -0.39 5.11
C ALA A 19 -29.88 -0.31 6.00
N GLY A 20 -29.08 0.72 5.78
CA GLY A 20 -27.99 1.12 6.68
C GLY A 20 -28.56 1.57 8.03
N LEU A 21 -28.88 0.63 8.91
CA LEU A 21 -29.35 0.88 10.28
C LEU A 21 -28.22 1.38 11.22
N PHE A 22 -27.07 1.74 10.67
CA PHE A 22 -25.87 2.19 11.39
C PHE A 22 -25.38 3.60 10.97
N ASP A 23 -26.09 4.29 10.08
CA ASP A 23 -25.76 5.66 9.68
C ASP A 23 -26.30 6.66 10.73
N ALA A 24 -25.62 6.71 11.88
CA ALA A 24 -25.76 7.81 12.83
C ALA A 24 -25.03 9.04 12.27
N PRO A 25 -25.67 10.22 12.20
CA PRO A 25 -25.01 11.44 11.76
C PRO A 25 -23.88 11.78 12.73
N GLY A 26 -22.63 11.68 12.27
CA GLY A 26 -21.44 11.99 13.07
C GLY A 26 -20.31 10.94 13.01
N ARG A 27 -20.54 9.72 12.50
CA ARG A 27 -19.47 8.72 12.32
C ARG A 27 -18.61 8.92 11.06
N SER A 28 -19.03 9.80 10.15
CA SER A 28 -18.34 10.05 8.88
C SER A 28 -17.16 11.02 8.98
N GLN A 29 -16.91 11.63 10.14
CA GLN A 29 -15.86 12.66 10.32
C GLN A 29 -14.51 12.08 10.76
N PHE A 30 -14.45 10.81 11.14
CA PHE A 30 -13.17 10.14 11.41
C PHE A 30 -12.63 9.50 10.14
N VAL A 31 -11.69 10.19 9.52
CA VAL A 31 -10.99 9.75 8.31
C VAL A 31 -9.61 9.21 8.73
N PRO A 32 -9.08 8.14 8.14
CA PRO A 32 -7.70 7.74 8.39
C PRO A 32 -6.71 8.88 8.08
N ALA A 33 -5.63 9.02 8.85
CA ALA A 33 -4.68 10.10 8.69
C ALA A 33 -4.08 10.18 7.26
N ASP A 34 -3.73 9.05 6.64
CA ASP A 34 -3.29 8.98 5.23
C ASP A 34 -4.28 9.57 4.21
N ARG A 35 -5.59 9.60 4.54
CA ARG A 35 -6.64 10.20 3.72
C ARG A 35 -6.95 11.64 4.11
N ALA A 36 -6.64 12.04 5.34
CA ALA A 36 -6.77 13.42 5.81
C ALA A 36 -5.57 14.26 5.36
N PHE A 37 -4.38 13.65 5.32
CA PHE A 37 -3.09 14.25 4.97
C PHE A 37 -2.41 13.38 3.91
N VAL A 38 -2.83 13.55 2.66
CA VAL A 38 -2.25 12.77 1.55
C VAL A 38 -0.85 13.33 1.26
N PHE A 39 0.17 12.60 1.70
CA PHE A 39 1.58 12.93 1.49
C PHE A 39 2.10 12.36 0.17
N ASP A 40 2.84 13.18 -0.57
CA ASP A 40 3.50 12.81 -1.81
C ASP A 40 4.86 13.54 -1.93
N PHE A 41 5.74 13.02 -2.76
CA PHE A 41 7.05 13.62 -3.00
C PHE A 41 7.45 13.49 -4.48
N GLN A 42 8.13 14.51 -4.98
CA GLN A 42 8.69 14.49 -6.32
C GLN A 42 10.12 15.01 -6.26
N GLN A 43 11.07 14.20 -6.72
CA GLN A 43 12.48 14.58 -6.82
C GLN A 43 12.86 14.75 -8.28
N ASN A 44 13.49 15.88 -8.59
CA ASN A 44 14.14 16.16 -9.85
C ASN A 44 15.60 16.55 -9.57
N GLN A 45 16.50 15.57 -9.61
CA GLN A 45 17.92 15.76 -9.26
C GLN A 45 18.06 16.38 -7.86
N HIS A 46 18.55 17.63 -7.79
CA HIS A 46 18.74 18.39 -6.55
C HIS A 46 17.45 18.96 -5.97
N ASP A 47 16.37 19.06 -6.75
CA ASP A 47 15.12 19.65 -6.31
C ASP A 47 14.16 18.58 -5.81
N LEU A 48 13.90 18.54 -4.51
CA LEU A 48 12.89 17.68 -3.90
C LEU A 48 11.70 18.54 -3.45
N THR A 49 10.51 18.24 -3.96
CA THR A 49 9.27 18.88 -3.50
C THR A 49 8.46 17.90 -2.68
N LEU A 50 8.27 18.21 -1.40
CA LEU A 50 7.36 17.49 -0.51
C LEU A 50 5.99 18.15 -0.54
N SER A 51 4.94 17.36 -0.79
CA SER A 51 3.58 17.85 -0.96
C SER A 51 2.61 17.16 -0.01
N TRP A 52 1.76 17.93 0.65
CA TRP A 52 0.64 17.41 1.43
C TRP A 52 -0.66 17.99 0.90
N GLN A 53 -1.63 17.13 0.58
CA GLN A 53 -3.02 17.53 0.35
C GLN A 53 -3.80 17.31 1.64
N VAL A 54 -4.24 18.41 2.24
CA VAL A 54 -4.95 18.40 3.51
C VAL A 54 -6.44 18.50 3.23
N LYS A 55 -7.19 17.50 3.70
CA LYS A 55 -8.64 17.45 3.55
C LYS A 55 -9.29 18.65 4.23
N GLU A 56 -10.42 19.10 3.70
CA GLU A 56 -11.22 20.16 4.32
C GLU A 56 -11.67 19.75 5.73
N GLY A 57 -11.58 20.69 6.69
CA GLY A 57 -11.80 20.41 8.10
C GLY A 57 -10.58 19.87 8.85
N TYR A 58 -9.40 19.79 8.21
CA TYR A 58 -8.16 19.33 8.82
C TYR A 58 -7.03 20.35 8.61
N TYR A 59 -6.00 20.26 9.45
CA TYR A 59 -4.84 21.14 9.39
C TYR A 59 -3.57 20.45 9.93
N LEU A 60 -2.41 20.90 9.45
CA LEU A 60 -1.08 20.46 9.90
C LEU A 60 -0.40 21.57 10.71
N TYR A 61 0.27 21.23 11.81
CA TYR A 61 1.04 22.23 12.57
C TYR A 61 2.41 22.46 11.94
N ARG A 62 2.77 23.73 11.72
CA ARG A 62 4.09 24.11 11.21
C ARG A 62 5.23 23.59 12.08
N LYS A 63 5.08 23.68 13.41
CA LYS A 63 6.13 23.29 14.37
C LYS A 63 6.31 21.78 14.53
N GLN A 64 5.33 20.97 14.10
CA GLN A 64 5.39 19.50 14.21
C GLN A 64 5.96 18.85 12.94
N ILE A 65 6.31 19.65 11.92
CA ILE A 65 6.96 19.15 10.71
C ILE A 65 8.46 19.09 10.98
N SER A 66 9.01 17.87 10.95
CA SER A 66 10.44 17.61 11.10
C SER A 66 10.94 16.80 9.91
N ILE A 67 12.09 17.19 9.37
CA ILE A 67 12.69 16.58 8.19
C ILE A 67 14.14 16.25 8.52
N THR A 68 14.47 14.96 8.53
CA THR A 68 15.79 14.45 8.91
C THR A 68 16.37 13.59 7.79
N PRO A 69 17.48 14.00 7.17
CA PRO A 69 18.15 13.21 6.14
C PRO A 69 18.98 12.08 6.75
N THR A 70 19.09 10.97 6.02
CA THR A 70 19.95 9.83 6.35
C THR A 70 20.77 9.47 5.11
N LYS A 71 22.10 9.55 5.22
CA LYS A 71 23.05 9.39 4.09
C LYS A 71 22.83 10.40 2.94
N ALA A 72 22.26 11.56 3.27
CA ALA A 72 22.10 12.69 2.36
C ALA A 72 22.43 13.99 3.09
N ASP A 73 22.85 14.99 2.33
CA ASP A 73 23.03 16.37 2.75
C ASP A 73 21.98 17.22 2.04
N ILE A 74 21.21 17.98 2.82
CA ILE A 74 20.15 18.87 2.34
C ILE A 74 20.40 20.28 2.84
N ALA A 75 19.99 21.27 2.04
CA ALA A 75 19.97 22.65 2.50
C ALA A 75 18.98 22.83 3.67
N ALA A 76 19.16 23.91 4.42
CA ALA A 76 18.21 24.28 5.47
C ALA A 76 16.80 24.37 4.88
N VAL A 77 15.83 23.66 5.46
CA VAL A 77 14.46 23.64 4.95
C VAL A 77 13.71 24.87 5.43
N GLN A 78 13.22 25.70 4.50
CA GLN A 78 12.32 26.79 4.82
C GLN A 78 10.87 26.36 4.64
N LEU A 79 10.16 26.22 5.77
CA LEU A 79 8.71 26.02 5.75
C LEU A 79 8.01 27.34 5.37
N PRO A 80 7.04 27.32 4.44
CA PRO A 80 6.32 28.52 4.01
C PRO A 80 5.54 29.17 5.15
N THR A 81 5.04 30.39 4.96
CA THR A 81 4.15 31.02 5.95
C THR A 81 2.78 30.36 5.90
N GLY A 82 2.29 29.93 7.07
CA GLY A 82 0.97 29.38 7.29
C GLY A 82 -0.01 30.41 7.83
N VAL A 83 -1.13 29.92 8.36
CA VAL A 83 -2.17 30.75 9.00
C VAL A 83 -2.17 30.51 10.50
N TRP A 84 -2.43 31.56 11.27
CA TRP A 84 -2.57 31.42 12.72
C TRP A 84 -3.90 30.77 13.07
N HIS A 85 -3.85 29.81 13.99
CA HIS A 85 -4.98 29.07 14.53
C HIS A 85 -4.81 28.93 16.03
N GLU A 86 -5.92 28.86 16.74
CA GLU A 86 -5.93 28.67 18.18
C GLU A 86 -6.82 27.48 18.52
N ASP A 87 -6.26 26.53 19.26
CA ASP A 87 -6.91 25.29 19.67
C ASP A 87 -6.49 24.93 21.10
N GLU A 88 -7.23 24.00 21.72
CA GLU A 88 -6.98 23.56 23.08
C GLU A 88 -5.71 22.72 23.24
N PHE A 89 -5.11 22.25 22.14
CA PHE A 89 -3.95 21.36 22.16
C PHE A 89 -2.64 22.12 22.25
N TYR A 90 -2.46 23.15 21.41
CA TYR A 90 -1.23 23.93 21.32
C TYR A 90 -1.46 25.45 21.45
N GLY A 91 -2.69 25.89 21.73
CA GLY A 91 -3.04 27.31 21.79
C GLY A 91 -2.80 27.98 20.45
N LYS A 92 -2.30 29.22 20.47
CA LYS A 92 -2.00 29.99 19.27
C LYS A 92 -0.78 29.42 18.51
N SER A 93 -1.05 28.72 17.43
CA SER A 93 -0.07 28.04 16.59
C SER A 93 -0.27 28.34 15.10
N GLU A 94 0.80 28.22 14.32
CA GLU A 94 0.73 28.38 12.87
C GLU A 94 0.47 27.03 12.20
N ILE A 95 -0.52 27.01 11.31
CA ILE A 95 -1.03 25.80 10.67
C ILE A 95 -1.08 25.93 9.15
N TYR A 96 -1.17 24.78 8.48
CA TYR A 96 -1.43 24.69 7.04
C TYR A 96 -2.75 24.00 6.76
N ARG A 97 -3.52 24.57 5.83
CA ARG A 97 -4.80 24.04 5.33
C ARG A 97 -4.73 23.88 3.81
N LYS A 98 -5.58 23.01 3.27
CA LYS A 98 -5.72 22.71 1.82
C LYS A 98 -4.49 22.03 1.20
N ARG A 99 -3.37 22.75 1.07
CA ARG A 99 -2.14 22.24 0.46
C ARG A 99 -0.91 22.85 1.09
N LEU A 100 0.09 22.02 1.35
CA LEU A 100 1.42 22.44 1.77
C LEU A 100 2.43 21.88 0.76
N ASN A 101 3.25 22.77 0.19
CA ASN A 101 4.39 22.40 -0.65
C ASN A 101 5.66 22.92 0.02
N VAL A 102 6.62 22.03 0.26
CA VAL A 102 7.90 22.36 0.88
C VAL A 102 9.01 21.99 -0.10
N PRO A 103 9.68 22.99 -0.71
CA PRO A 103 10.87 22.73 -1.50
C PRO A 103 12.04 22.40 -0.57
N VAL A 104 12.79 21.36 -0.93
CA VAL A 104 13.97 20.90 -0.23
C VAL A 104 15.08 20.75 -1.28
N THR A 105 16.17 21.48 -1.11
CA THR A 105 17.35 21.33 -1.97
C THR A 105 18.23 20.21 -1.42
N VAL A 106 18.44 19.18 -2.22
CA VAL A 106 19.33 18.06 -1.92
C VAL A 106 20.70 18.38 -2.50
N ASN A 107 21.68 18.64 -1.64
CA ASN A 107 23.05 18.96 -2.09
C ASN A 107 23.77 17.67 -2.54
N GLN A 108 23.60 16.60 -1.77
CA GLN A 108 24.19 15.29 -2.04
C GLN A 108 23.29 14.18 -1.48
N ALA A 109 23.15 13.08 -2.20
CA ALA A 109 22.47 11.88 -1.73
C ALA A 109 23.23 10.65 -2.21
N ALA A 110 23.66 9.79 -1.28
CA ALA A 110 24.31 8.52 -1.63
C ALA A 110 23.28 7.46 -2.08
N ALA A 111 23.76 6.38 -2.69
CA ALA A 111 22.90 5.24 -3.04
C ALA A 111 22.16 4.68 -1.80
N GLY A 112 20.83 4.62 -1.88
CA GLY A 112 19.96 4.19 -0.77
C GLY A 112 19.79 5.23 0.35
N ALA A 113 20.07 6.51 0.07
CA ALA A 113 19.75 7.60 0.99
C ALA A 113 18.24 7.74 1.20
N THR A 114 17.85 8.15 2.40
CA THR A 114 16.44 8.34 2.77
C THR A 114 16.23 9.65 3.51
N LEU A 115 15.06 10.23 3.33
CA LEU A 115 14.62 11.41 4.06
C LEU A 115 13.43 11.03 4.95
N THR A 116 13.61 11.16 6.25
CA THR A 116 12.56 10.88 7.24
C THR A 116 11.78 12.15 7.48
N VAL A 117 10.48 12.12 7.16
CA VAL A 117 9.57 13.25 7.26
C VAL A 117 8.52 12.93 8.30
N THR A 118 8.55 13.64 9.42
CA THR A 118 7.56 13.53 10.50
C THR A 118 6.64 14.73 10.48
N TYR A 119 5.33 14.51 10.61
CA TYR A 119 4.34 15.58 10.67
C TYR A 119 3.17 15.19 11.57
N GLN A 120 2.44 16.19 12.07
CA GLN A 120 1.25 15.99 12.87
C GLN A 120 0.16 16.97 12.44
N GLY A 121 -1.08 16.48 12.40
CA GLY A 121 -2.25 17.30 12.12
C GLY A 121 -3.44 16.95 13.00
N CYS A 122 -4.42 17.84 12.98
CA CYS A 122 -5.66 17.72 13.74
C CYS A 122 -6.85 18.04 12.85
N ALA A 123 -8.04 17.70 13.36
CA ALA A 123 -9.31 18.04 12.76
C ALA A 123 -9.95 19.20 13.51
N ASP A 124 -10.68 20.05 12.79
CA ASP A 124 -11.55 21.09 13.36
C ASP A 124 -12.67 20.48 14.22
N ALA A 125 -12.89 19.16 14.09
CA ALA A 125 -13.80 18.37 14.92
C ALA A 125 -13.33 18.18 16.38
N GLY A 126 -12.16 18.73 16.75
CA GLY A 126 -11.66 18.71 18.13
C GLY A 126 -10.83 17.49 18.50
N PHE A 127 -10.14 16.86 17.54
CA PHE A 127 -9.21 15.76 17.81
C PHE A 127 -7.94 15.85 16.98
N CYS A 128 -6.83 15.38 17.55
CA CYS A 128 -5.51 15.36 16.93
C CYS A 128 -5.06 13.94 16.61
N TYR A 129 -4.40 13.78 15.47
CA TYR A 129 -3.75 12.53 15.12
C TYR A 129 -2.39 12.42 15.82
N PRO A 130 -1.88 11.20 16.08
CA PRO A 130 -0.51 11.02 16.50
C PRO A 130 0.46 11.49 15.39
N PRO A 131 1.72 11.83 15.73
CA PRO A 131 2.74 12.13 14.74
C PRO A 131 2.95 10.96 13.78
N GLU A 132 2.91 11.24 12.48
CA GLU A 132 3.19 10.27 11.43
C GLU A 132 4.60 10.47 10.89
N THR A 133 5.29 9.37 10.63
CA THR A 133 6.63 9.38 10.03
C THR A 133 6.60 8.66 8.69
N LYS A 134 7.04 9.35 7.63
CA LYS A 134 7.18 8.82 6.28
C LYS A 134 8.65 8.79 5.90
N THR A 135 9.08 7.69 5.28
CA THR A 135 10.44 7.55 4.76
C THR A 135 10.41 7.75 3.25
N VAL A 136 11.02 8.81 2.77
CA VAL A 136 11.15 9.13 1.35
C VAL A 136 12.49 8.58 0.85
N PRO A 137 12.50 7.64 -0.11
CA PRO A 137 13.75 7.22 -0.76
C PRO A 137 14.25 8.36 -1.66
N LEU A 138 15.50 8.78 -1.47
CA LEU A 138 16.13 9.78 -2.32
C LEU A 138 16.85 9.10 -3.48
N SER A 139 16.69 9.68 -4.67
CA SER A 139 17.52 9.36 -5.83
C SER A 139 18.94 9.84 -5.57
N GLU A 140 19.92 9.10 -6.08
CA GLU A 140 21.34 9.46 -5.92
C GLU A 140 21.63 10.80 -6.62
N VAL A 141 22.30 11.68 -5.88
CA VAL A 141 22.68 13.01 -6.35
C VAL A 141 24.13 13.21 -5.95
N ALA A 142 25.01 13.25 -6.95
CA ALA A 142 26.39 13.64 -6.70
C ALA A 142 26.41 15.10 -6.24
N ALA A 143 27.26 15.41 -5.26
CA ALA A 143 27.61 16.80 -5.00
C ALA A 143 28.12 17.41 -6.32
N ALA A 144 27.77 18.65 -6.62
CA ALA A 144 28.30 19.33 -7.80
C ALA A 144 29.83 19.46 -7.65
N ILE A 145 30.55 18.49 -8.21
CA ILE A 145 31.98 18.55 -8.41
C ILE A 145 32.16 19.20 -9.77
N ASP A 146 32.91 20.30 -9.84
CA ASP A 146 33.37 20.92 -11.08
C ASP A 146 33.85 19.81 -12.05
N ALA A 147 33.11 19.64 -13.14
CA ALA A 147 33.27 18.50 -14.03
C ALA A 147 34.48 18.70 -14.95
N THR A 148 35.50 17.86 -14.79
CA THR A 148 36.42 17.52 -15.88
C THR A 148 36.00 16.15 -16.42
N PRO A 149 35.63 16.00 -17.71
CA PRO A 149 35.11 14.73 -18.21
C PRO A 149 36.24 13.79 -18.64
N THR A 150 36.14 12.51 -18.29
CA THR A 150 36.81 11.41 -19.00
C THR A 150 35.88 10.19 -19.01
N PRO A 151 35.73 9.49 -20.16
CA PRO A 151 34.61 8.57 -20.39
C PRO A 151 34.90 7.09 -20.09
N ALA A 152 33.79 6.35 -20.10
CA ALA A 152 33.60 4.90 -20.23
C ALA A 152 33.66 4.07 -18.94
N VAL A 153 32.55 3.38 -18.60
CA VAL A 153 32.37 1.93 -18.85
C VAL A 153 30.87 1.61 -18.96
N THR A 154 30.55 0.86 -20.01
CA THR A 154 29.33 0.13 -20.34
C THR A 154 28.78 -0.71 -19.17
N GLN A 155 27.47 -0.63 -18.88
CA GLN A 155 26.78 -1.66 -18.10
C GLN A 155 25.54 -2.17 -18.82
N THR A 156 25.62 -3.46 -19.07
CA THR A 156 24.65 -4.38 -19.67
C THR A 156 23.34 -4.40 -18.89
N SER A 157 22.26 -4.36 -19.65
CA SER A 157 20.89 -4.51 -19.20
C SER A 157 20.66 -5.88 -18.55
N GLU A 158 20.22 -5.90 -17.28
CA GLU A 158 19.68 -7.10 -16.66
C GLU A 158 18.26 -7.36 -17.18
N THR A 159 18.14 -8.38 -18.03
CA THR A 159 16.88 -9.07 -18.27
C THR A 159 17.15 -10.56 -18.27
N SER A 160 16.31 -11.25 -17.49
CA SER A 160 16.03 -12.70 -17.50
C SER A 160 17.15 -13.66 -17.09
N LYS A 161 16.90 -14.33 -15.95
CA LYS A 161 17.33 -15.72 -15.66
C LYS A 161 17.38 -16.58 -16.93
N PRO A 162 18.34 -17.52 -17.09
CA PRO A 162 18.35 -18.69 -16.22
C PRO A 162 19.73 -19.33 -15.91
N ALA A 163 19.71 -20.15 -14.87
CA ALA A 163 20.55 -21.34 -14.67
C ALA A 163 22.09 -21.18 -14.74
N ALA A 164 22.73 -20.95 -13.59
CA ALA A 164 24.02 -21.56 -13.26
C ALA A 164 24.27 -21.62 -11.74
N GLN A 165 24.14 -22.84 -11.21
CA GLN A 165 24.97 -23.45 -10.16
C GLN A 165 25.21 -22.70 -8.84
N LEU A 166 24.31 -22.91 -7.87
CA LEU A 166 24.69 -23.08 -6.46
C LEU A 166 23.74 -24.13 -5.82
N PRO A 167 24.24 -25.18 -5.14
CA PRO A 167 23.42 -26.22 -4.49
C PRO A 167 22.58 -25.71 -3.31
N PHE A 168 22.56 -24.40 -3.08
CA PHE A 168 21.74 -23.72 -2.08
C PHE A 168 20.33 -23.36 -2.60
N SER A 169 20.12 -23.33 -3.92
CA SER A 169 18.83 -22.93 -4.51
C SER A 169 17.69 -23.91 -4.22
N ALA A 170 17.96 -25.21 -4.19
CA ALA A 170 16.91 -26.20 -3.94
C ALA A 170 16.47 -26.19 -2.47
N LEU A 171 17.42 -26.00 -1.55
CA LEU A 171 17.15 -25.91 -0.11
C LEU A 171 16.36 -24.65 0.23
N TRP A 172 16.72 -23.50 -0.35
CA TRP A 172 15.97 -22.25 -0.17
C TRP A 172 14.62 -22.25 -0.89
N ALA A 173 14.50 -22.85 -2.08
CA ALA A 173 13.20 -23.02 -2.75
C ALA A 173 12.27 -23.96 -1.97
N LEU A 174 12.83 -25.01 -1.36
CA LEU A 174 12.09 -25.94 -0.49
C LEU A 174 11.70 -25.28 0.84
N LEU A 175 12.57 -24.44 1.43
CA LEU A 175 12.27 -23.65 2.62
C LEU A 175 11.18 -22.60 2.38
N ILE A 176 11.24 -21.90 1.24
CA ILE A 176 10.19 -20.96 0.84
C ILE A 176 8.88 -21.71 0.54
N GLY A 177 8.94 -22.89 -0.09
CA GLY A 177 7.78 -23.76 -0.31
C GLY A 177 7.14 -24.23 1.00
N ILE A 178 7.94 -24.62 2.00
CA ILE A 178 7.47 -24.98 3.35
C ILE A 178 6.95 -23.76 4.12
N GLY A 179 7.58 -22.59 3.97
CA GLY A 179 7.09 -21.33 4.54
C GLY A 179 5.74 -20.91 3.94
N ILE A 180 5.52 -21.21 2.66
CA ILE A 180 4.25 -21.01 1.96
C ILE A 180 3.20 -22.06 2.38
N ALA A 181 3.61 -23.26 2.82
CA ALA A 181 2.68 -24.22 3.41
C ALA A 181 2.14 -23.78 4.79
N PHE A 182 2.88 -22.91 5.51
CA PHE A 182 2.48 -22.35 6.81
C PHE A 182 1.74 -21.00 6.71
N THR A 183 1.45 -20.50 5.51
CA THR A 183 0.66 -19.27 5.33
C THR A 183 -0.84 -19.54 5.45
N PRO A 184 -1.69 -18.50 5.65
CA PRO A 184 -3.02 -18.59 6.27
C PRO A 184 -4.11 -19.35 5.45
N CYS A 185 -3.74 -20.04 4.37
CA CYS A 185 -4.64 -20.85 3.54
C CYS A 185 -4.71 -22.35 3.91
N VAL A 186 -3.82 -22.88 4.76
CA VAL A 186 -3.92 -24.29 5.24
C VAL A 186 -4.63 -24.39 6.60
N LEU A 187 -4.66 -23.29 7.36
CA LEU A 187 -5.40 -23.15 8.61
C LEU A 187 -6.93 -23.39 8.49
N PRO A 188 -7.61 -23.16 7.34
CA PRO A 188 -9.01 -23.53 7.15
C PRO A 188 -9.25 -25.03 6.98
N MET A 189 -8.22 -25.83 6.63
CA MET A 189 -8.39 -27.27 6.38
C MET A 189 -8.16 -28.13 7.63
N TYR A 190 -7.33 -27.68 8.58
CA TYR A 190 -7.07 -28.38 9.86
C TYR A 190 -8.34 -28.60 10.72
N PRO A 191 -9.30 -27.65 10.83
CA PRO A 191 -10.54 -27.84 11.57
C PRO A 191 -11.44 -28.94 10.98
N LEU A 192 -11.39 -29.16 9.66
CA LEU A 192 -12.22 -30.15 8.96
C LEU A 192 -11.79 -31.58 9.28
N ILE A 193 -10.48 -31.86 9.30
CA ILE A 193 -9.96 -33.20 9.61
C ILE A 193 -10.02 -33.45 11.13
N SER A 194 -9.78 -32.42 11.95
CA SER A 194 -9.90 -32.51 13.41
C SER A 194 -11.35 -32.80 13.84
N GLY A 195 -12.34 -32.19 13.19
CA GLY A 195 -13.76 -32.47 13.43
C GLY A 195 -14.20 -33.88 13.02
N ILE A 196 -13.55 -34.51 12.03
CA ILE A 196 -13.89 -35.85 11.55
C ILE A 196 -13.26 -36.96 12.42
N VAL A 197 -12.05 -36.73 12.97
CA VAL A 197 -11.34 -37.77 13.74
C VAL A 197 -11.74 -37.80 15.22
N LEU A 198 -12.08 -36.65 15.83
CA LEU A 198 -12.53 -36.60 17.23
C LEU A 198 -14.07 -36.62 17.40
N GLY A 199 -14.84 -36.38 16.35
CA GLY A 199 -16.30 -36.24 16.38
C GLY A 199 -17.07 -37.50 15.99
N GLY A 200 -16.96 -38.57 16.77
CA GLY A 200 -17.84 -39.73 16.60
C GLY A 200 -19.29 -39.38 16.99
N ARG A 201 -20.24 -39.40 16.03
CA ARG A 201 -21.61 -39.99 16.15
C ARG A 201 -22.67 -39.58 15.12
N GLN A 202 -22.33 -39.09 13.92
CA GLN A 202 -23.27 -39.11 12.80
C GLN A 202 -22.57 -39.60 11.54
N ARG A 203 -23.08 -40.68 10.92
CA ARG A 203 -22.57 -41.20 9.64
C ARG A 203 -22.87 -40.19 8.52
N LEU A 204 -22.07 -39.14 8.44
CA LEU A 204 -21.95 -38.34 7.24
C LEU A 204 -21.33 -39.25 6.18
N SER A 205 -22.15 -39.64 5.19
CA SER A 205 -21.73 -40.48 4.07
C SER A 205 -20.47 -39.90 3.42
N THR A 206 -19.48 -40.77 3.18
CA THR A 206 -18.21 -40.46 2.51
C THR A 206 -18.40 -39.66 1.22
N GLY A 207 -19.54 -39.84 0.52
CA GLY A 207 -19.89 -39.09 -0.68
C GLY A 207 -20.17 -37.60 -0.46
N ARG A 208 -20.80 -37.22 0.67
CA ARG A 208 -21.01 -35.79 0.99
C ARG A 208 -19.71 -35.12 1.41
N ALA A 209 -18.85 -35.82 2.16
CA ALA A 209 -17.53 -35.30 2.50
C ALA A 209 -16.68 -35.06 1.22
N LEU A 210 -16.73 -35.99 0.26
CA LEU A 210 -16.06 -35.85 -1.02
C LEU A 210 -16.61 -34.67 -1.84
N LEU A 211 -17.95 -34.49 -1.85
CA LEU A 211 -18.59 -33.39 -2.57
C LEU A 211 -18.26 -32.02 -1.96
N LEU A 212 -18.23 -31.89 -0.62
CA LEU A 212 -17.82 -30.66 0.05
C LEU A 212 -16.34 -30.33 -0.24
N ALA A 213 -15.46 -31.33 -0.24
CA ALA A 213 -14.06 -31.13 -0.61
C ALA A 213 -13.91 -30.67 -2.06
N PHE A 214 -14.69 -31.24 -2.99
CA PHE A 214 -14.63 -30.89 -4.41
C PHE A 214 -15.04 -29.44 -4.68
N ILE A 215 -16.15 -29.00 -4.07
CA ILE A 215 -16.63 -27.60 -4.19
C ILE A 215 -15.60 -26.63 -3.60
N TYR A 216 -15.01 -26.98 -2.44
CA TYR A 216 -13.99 -26.15 -1.81
C TYR A 216 -12.73 -25.99 -2.68
N VAL A 217 -12.22 -27.09 -3.23
CA VAL A 217 -11.03 -27.08 -4.10
C VAL A 217 -11.30 -26.30 -5.39
N GLN A 218 -12.48 -26.45 -6.00
CA GLN A 218 -12.86 -25.66 -7.17
C GLN A 218 -12.94 -24.16 -6.88
N GLY A 219 -13.47 -23.78 -5.73
CA GLY A 219 -13.53 -22.38 -5.30
C GLY A 219 -12.15 -21.75 -5.17
N MET A 220 -11.22 -22.45 -4.50
CA MET A 220 -9.83 -21.99 -4.37
C MET A 220 -9.09 -21.96 -5.72
N ALA A 221 -9.30 -22.96 -6.59
CA ALA A 221 -8.67 -22.99 -7.90
C ALA A 221 -9.10 -21.79 -8.77
N LEU A 222 -10.38 -21.44 -8.74
CA LEU A 222 -10.92 -20.31 -9.50
C LEU A 222 -10.37 -18.96 -9.02
N THR A 223 -10.28 -18.75 -7.70
CA THR A 223 -9.77 -17.48 -7.15
C THR A 223 -8.28 -17.27 -7.44
N TYR A 224 -7.46 -18.32 -7.31
CA TYR A 224 -6.03 -18.24 -7.65
C TYR A 224 -5.80 -18.05 -9.15
N THR A 225 -6.60 -18.71 -10.00
CA THR A 225 -6.52 -18.52 -11.45
C THR A 225 -6.91 -17.08 -11.83
N ALA A 226 -7.95 -16.52 -11.22
CA ALA A 226 -8.38 -15.14 -11.46
C ALA A 226 -7.31 -14.13 -11.04
N LEU A 227 -6.70 -14.29 -9.86
CA LEU A 227 -5.60 -13.44 -9.41
C LEU A 227 -4.38 -13.55 -10.34
N GLY A 228 -4.03 -14.77 -10.77
CA GLY A 228 -2.95 -15.01 -11.74
C GLY A 228 -3.21 -14.32 -13.09
N LEU A 229 -4.45 -14.38 -13.59
CA LEU A 229 -4.86 -13.70 -14.82
C LEU A 229 -4.80 -12.17 -14.70
N VAL A 230 -5.18 -11.61 -13.56
CA VAL A 230 -5.10 -10.16 -13.31
C VAL A 230 -3.64 -9.68 -13.30
N VAL A 231 -2.75 -10.45 -12.66
CA VAL A 231 -1.31 -10.14 -12.64
C VAL A 231 -0.71 -10.28 -14.05
N ALA A 232 -1.04 -11.35 -14.78
CA ALA A 232 -0.57 -11.57 -16.15
C ALA A 232 -1.08 -10.49 -17.13
N ALA A 233 -2.34 -10.05 -16.99
CA ALA A 233 -2.90 -8.98 -17.82
C ALA A 233 -2.23 -7.62 -17.55
N ARG A 234 -1.87 -7.33 -16.29
CA ARG A 234 -1.11 -6.12 -15.95
C ARG A 234 0.31 -6.15 -16.51
N ASP A 235 0.96 -7.30 -16.51
CA ASP A 235 2.28 -7.48 -17.13
C ASP A 235 2.22 -7.24 -18.66
N TYR A 236 1.19 -7.75 -19.34
CA TYR A 236 0.99 -7.51 -20.78
C TYR A 236 0.73 -6.03 -21.11
N SER A 237 0.04 -5.31 -20.21
CA SER A 237 -0.19 -3.86 -20.35
C SER A 237 1.11 -3.06 -20.17
N PHE A 238 2.01 -3.51 -19.30
CA PHE A 238 3.32 -2.92 -19.08
C PHE A 238 4.22 -3.11 -20.30
N ARG A 239 4.19 -4.30 -20.93
CA ARG A 239 4.93 -4.58 -22.16
C ARG A 239 4.44 -3.76 -23.37
N ARG A 240 3.13 -3.53 -23.50
CA ARG A 240 2.60 -2.64 -24.56
C ARG A 240 2.98 -1.18 -24.33
N ARG A 241 2.96 -0.70 -23.08
CA ARG A 241 3.30 0.70 -22.75
C ARG A 241 4.79 0.99 -22.93
N CYS A 242 5.66 0.00 -22.74
CA CYS A 242 7.09 0.11 -23.04
C CYS A 242 7.37 0.14 -24.56
N SER A 243 6.60 -0.59 -25.38
CA SER A 243 6.78 -0.59 -26.84
C SER A 243 6.40 0.73 -27.52
N THR A 244 5.51 1.54 -26.92
CA THR A 244 5.14 2.86 -27.46
C THR A 244 6.08 3.98 -27.03
N LEU A 245 6.90 3.76 -25.99
CA LEU A 245 7.95 4.72 -25.57
C LEU A 245 9.28 4.52 -26.33
N MET A 246 9.40 3.45 -27.13
CA MET A 246 10.60 3.07 -27.87
C MET A 246 10.47 3.26 -29.40
N CYS A 247 9.41 3.92 -29.87
CA CYS A 247 9.24 4.44 -31.24
C CYS A 247 8.97 5.94 -31.17
#